data_AF-A0A241XLE0-F1
#
_entry.id   AF-A0A241XLE0-F1
#
_cell.length_a   1.000
_cell.length_b   1.000
_cell.length_c   1.000
_cell.angle_alpha   90.00
_cell.angle_beta   90.00
_cell.angle_gamma   90.00
#
_symmetry.space_group_name_H-M   'P 1'
#
loop_
_entity.id
_entity.type
_entity.pdbx_description
1 polymer ?
#
loop_
_entity_poly.entity_id
_entity_poly.type
_entity_poly.pdbx_seq_one_letter_code
_entity_poly.pdbx_strand_id
1 'polypeptide(L)'
;MSDLPSPKKHKTSNWSAIWVLPLVALAIGAWLGWRAYDQAGVLIQVRFESSDGIQAKKTEVLYKGIAVGKVVALDVSEDIKGVVATIEMDKEARQYLSKGTRFWLVKPRVSLAGVTGLETLVSGVYIAVDPVKGEKEERNFTALKQPPPLSDRLPGLHLTLKADRLGSLEQGSPVFYRQIQVGQVKSFQLGDDQRTIEIKVHIEPAYADLVRKHTRFWNASGISISGGLSGFKVRSESLLTLAAGGIAFATSDSRGDSPPTDPSKPFRLYDDYDAAQAGLRVKLKMNDVSGIDPGRTPVMFNGVQVGLVKSIDMDKDYSSATADLAMDPRVEDMLLEGTEFWTVKPSISLAGITGLE
;
A
#
# COMPACT_ATOMS: atom_id res chain seq x y z
N MET A 1 -78.36 69.30 -47.63
CA MET A 1 -77.06 69.46 -46.95
C MET A 1 -76.88 68.21 -46.11
N SER A 2 -75.95 67.34 -46.52
CA SER A 2 -75.78 66.00 -45.94
C SER A 2 -74.65 66.06 -44.92
N ASP A 3 -74.96 65.84 -43.64
CA ASP A 3 -73.96 65.76 -42.57
C ASP A 3 -73.09 64.50 -42.77
N LEU A 4 -71.80 64.71 -42.99
CA LEU A 4 -70.81 63.64 -43.08
C LEU A 4 -70.35 63.26 -41.65
N PRO A 5 -70.26 61.96 -41.31
CA PRO A 5 -69.88 61.54 -39.97
C PRO A 5 -68.41 61.84 -39.70
N SER A 6 -68.14 62.46 -38.55
CA SER A 6 -66.80 62.78 -38.06
C SER A 6 -66.05 61.52 -37.56
N PRO A 7 -64.77 61.33 -37.93
CA PRO A 7 -64.03 60.09 -37.68
C PRO A 7 -63.66 59.91 -36.20
N LYS A 8 -63.94 58.73 -35.65
CA LYS A 8 -63.47 58.31 -34.32
C LYS A 8 -62.00 57.87 -34.40
N LYS A 9 -61.11 58.67 -33.82
CA LYS A 9 -59.69 58.32 -33.67
C LYS A 9 -59.53 57.32 -32.53
N HIS A 10 -59.12 56.10 -32.83
CA HIS A 10 -58.65 55.16 -31.81
C HIS A 10 -57.21 55.54 -31.42
N LYS A 11 -56.94 55.66 -30.11
CA LYS A 11 -55.57 55.84 -29.61
C LYS A 11 -54.81 54.54 -29.86
N THR A 12 -53.91 54.54 -30.83
CA THR A 12 -52.97 53.43 -31.03
C THR A 12 -51.95 53.48 -29.90
N SER A 13 -51.71 52.35 -29.24
CA SER A 13 -50.63 52.24 -28.26
C SER A 13 -49.30 52.58 -28.94
N ASN A 14 -48.54 53.52 -28.36
CA ASN A 14 -47.27 53.99 -28.93
C ASN A 14 -46.13 52.97 -28.83
N TRP A 15 -46.39 51.78 -28.25
CA TRP A 15 -45.42 50.71 -28.21
C TRP A 15 -45.67 49.74 -29.37
N SER A 16 -44.93 49.97 -30.46
CA SER A 16 -44.96 49.11 -31.63
C SER A 16 -44.54 47.69 -31.22
N ALA A 17 -45.37 46.68 -31.50
CA ALA A 17 -45.09 45.26 -31.22
C ALA A 17 -43.74 44.78 -31.79
N ILE A 18 -43.19 45.51 -32.77
CA ILE A 18 -41.87 45.34 -33.37
C ILE A 18 -40.73 45.43 -32.32
N TRP A 19 -40.88 46.24 -31.26
CA TRP A 19 -39.87 46.37 -30.20
C TRP A 19 -39.86 45.22 -29.18
N VAL A 20 -40.87 44.36 -29.19
CA VAL A 20 -40.91 43.17 -28.33
C VAL A 20 -39.82 42.18 -28.74
N LEU A 21 -39.59 42.01 -30.04
CA LEU A 21 -38.63 41.04 -30.56
C LEU A 21 -37.16 41.34 -30.13
N PRO A 22 -36.64 42.58 -30.26
CA PRO A 22 -35.33 42.95 -29.73
C PRO A 22 -35.18 42.78 -28.22
N LEU A 23 -36.22 43.12 -27.45
CA LEU A 23 -36.21 42.98 -25.99
C LEU A 23 -36.14 41.52 -25.56
N VAL A 24 -36.90 40.65 -26.24
CA VAL A 24 -36.86 39.20 -26.01
C VAL A 24 -35.48 38.63 -26.38
N ALA A 25 -34.91 39.05 -27.51
CA ALA A 25 -33.57 38.64 -27.91
C ALA A 25 -32.50 39.07 -26.89
N LEU A 26 -32.59 40.30 -26.37
CA LEU A 26 -31.70 40.81 -25.33
C LEU A 26 -31.86 40.03 -24.02
N ALA A 27 -33.09 39.74 -23.59
CA ALA A 27 -33.36 38.94 -22.41
C ALA A 27 -32.78 37.52 -22.53
N ILE A 28 -32.92 36.88 -23.70
CA ILE A 28 -32.32 35.57 -23.97
C ILE A 28 -30.79 35.67 -23.95
N GLY A 29 -30.21 36.70 -24.57
CA GLY A 29 -28.75 36.92 -24.56
C GLY A 29 -28.19 37.14 -23.16
N ALA A 30 -28.86 37.96 -22.34
CA ALA A 30 -28.51 38.18 -20.95
C ALA A 30 -28.64 36.89 -20.12
N TRP A 31 -29.69 36.10 -20.36
CA TRP A 31 -29.90 34.82 -19.69
C TRP A 31 -28.82 33.79 -20.07
N LEU A 32 -28.48 33.67 -21.37
CA LEU A 32 -27.41 32.80 -21.84
C LEU A 32 -26.05 33.25 -21.31
N GLY A 33 -25.77 34.56 -21.29
CA GLY A 33 -24.54 35.11 -20.74
C GLY A 33 -24.41 34.85 -19.24
N TRP A 34 -25.48 35.05 -18.46
CA TRP A 34 -25.51 34.72 -17.04
C TRP A 34 -25.29 33.23 -16.82
N ARG A 35 -25.96 32.37 -17.59
CA ARG A 35 -25.81 30.93 -17.50
C ARG A 35 -24.39 30.47 -17.84
N ALA A 36 -23.78 31.06 -18.88
CA ALA A 36 -22.39 30.76 -19.25
C ALA A 36 -21.41 31.19 -18.16
N TYR A 37 -21.63 32.33 -17.53
CA TYR A 37 -20.81 32.79 -16.40
C TYR A 37 -20.99 31.92 -15.16
N ASP A 38 -22.23 31.53 -14.85
CA ASP A 38 -22.52 30.72 -13.66
C ASP A 38 -22.05 29.26 -13.81
N GLN A 39 -21.95 28.74 -15.04
CA GLN A 39 -21.49 27.39 -15.33
C GLN A 39 -19.99 27.30 -15.63
N ALA A 40 -19.27 28.42 -15.71
CA ALA A 40 -17.85 28.43 -16.02
C ALA A 40 -17.02 27.71 -14.94
N GLY A 41 -16.14 26.82 -15.39
CA GLY A 41 -15.20 26.13 -14.52
C GLY A 41 -14.11 27.05 -13.96
N VAL A 42 -13.28 26.50 -13.07
CA VAL A 42 -12.11 27.17 -12.52
C VAL A 42 -10.87 26.72 -13.27
N LEU A 43 -10.22 27.66 -13.96
CA LEU A 43 -8.93 27.41 -14.62
C LEU A 43 -7.78 27.41 -13.61
N ILE A 44 -7.03 26.31 -13.59
CA ILE A 44 -5.80 26.12 -12.82
C ILE A 44 -4.65 25.71 -13.73
N GLN A 45 -3.43 25.93 -13.28
CA GLN A 45 -2.20 25.47 -13.91
C GLN A 45 -1.53 24.43 -13.02
N VAL A 46 -1.25 23.26 -13.58
CA VAL A 46 -0.55 22.17 -12.89
C VAL A 46 0.72 21.84 -13.64
N ARG A 47 1.87 22.00 -12.98
CA ARG A 47 3.18 21.68 -13.53
C ARG A 47 3.52 20.21 -13.31
N PHE A 48 3.89 19.51 -14.38
CA PHE A 48 4.37 18.13 -14.37
C PHE A 48 5.82 18.08 -14.87
N GLU A 49 6.60 17.08 -14.41
CA GLU A 49 7.97 16.87 -14.89
C GLU A 49 8.02 16.29 -16.31
N SER A 50 6.99 15.57 -16.72
CA SER A 50 6.85 15.00 -18.07
C SER A 50 5.39 15.07 -18.54
N SER A 51 5.20 15.12 -19.85
CA SER A 51 3.89 15.04 -20.47
C SER A 51 3.35 13.63 -20.63
N ASP A 52 4.12 12.57 -20.35
CA ASP A 52 3.77 11.11 -20.37
C ASP A 52 2.30 10.76 -20.77
N GLY A 53 1.89 11.06 -22.01
CA GLY A 53 0.55 10.75 -22.52
C GLY A 53 -0.60 11.71 -22.18
N ILE A 54 -0.36 12.81 -21.44
CA ILE A 54 -1.33 13.89 -21.20
C ILE A 54 -1.71 14.53 -22.53
N GLN A 55 -3.01 14.63 -22.80
CA GLN A 55 -3.56 15.19 -24.02
C GLN A 55 -4.58 16.29 -23.71
N ALA A 56 -4.39 17.45 -24.34
CA ALA A 56 -5.36 18.54 -24.29
C ALA A 56 -6.73 18.07 -24.80
N LYS A 57 -7.80 18.51 -24.14
CA LYS A 57 -9.22 18.20 -24.38
C LYS A 57 -9.62 16.74 -24.20
N LYS A 58 -8.69 15.85 -23.85
CA LYS A 58 -8.95 14.42 -23.66
C LYS A 58 -8.67 13.95 -22.24
N THR A 59 -7.54 14.35 -21.66
CA THR A 59 -7.15 13.92 -20.31
C THR A 59 -8.08 14.57 -19.27
N GLU A 60 -8.68 13.73 -18.43
CA GLU A 60 -9.58 14.14 -17.37
C GLU A 60 -8.88 14.16 -16.02
N VAL A 61 -9.43 14.95 -15.10
CA VAL A 61 -9.03 14.97 -13.69
C VAL A 61 -10.06 14.19 -12.91
N LEU A 62 -9.62 13.14 -12.22
CA LEU A 62 -10.49 12.24 -11.48
C LEU A 62 -10.27 12.38 -9.97
N TYR A 63 -11.37 12.46 -9.22
CA TYR A 63 -11.39 12.27 -7.78
C TYR A 63 -12.17 11.00 -7.44
N LYS A 64 -11.51 10.00 -6.86
CA LYS A 64 -12.12 8.69 -6.53
C LYS A 64 -12.90 8.07 -7.71
N GLY A 65 -12.37 8.23 -8.93
CA GLY A 65 -12.97 7.70 -10.16
C GLY A 65 -14.05 8.58 -10.81
N ILE A 66 -14.41 9.71 -10.20
CA ILE A 66 -15.38 10.67 -10.75
C ILE A 66 -14.64 11.81 -11.44
N ALA A 67 -15.04 12.14 -12.66
CA ALA A 67 -14.49 13.29 -13.39
C ALA A 67 -14.89 14.60 -12.72
N VAL A 68 -13.90 15.43 -12.40
CA VAL A 68 -14.04 16.73 -11.71
C VAL A 68 -13.30 17.86 -12.44
N GLY A 69 -12.78 17.58 -13.62
CA GLY A 69 -12.08 18.55 -14.46
C GLY A 69 -11.49 17.93 -15.72
N LYS A 70 -10.97 18.78 -16.60
CA LYS A 70 -10.41 18.40 -17.90
C LYS A 70 -9.23 19.27 -18.29
N VAL A 71 -8.21 18.67 -18.90
CA VAL A 71 -7.07 19.41 -19.46
C VAL A 71 -7.55 20.17 -20.69
N VAL A 72 -7.38 21.49 -20.72
CA VAL A 72 -7.79 22.37 -21.83
C VAL A 72 -6.61 22.67 -22.76
N ALA A 73 -5.43 22.91 -22.19
CA ALA A 73 -4.20 23.20 -22.91
C ALA A 73 -2.99 22.56 -22.22
N LEU A 74 -1.94 22.32 -22.99
CA LEU A 74 -0.68 21.77 -22.52
C LEU A 74 0.46 22.54 -23.17
N ASP A 75 1.28 23.18 -22.34
CA ASP A 75 2.38 24.02 -22.77
C ASP A 75 3.70 23.50 -22.18
N VAL A 76 4.82 23.74 -22.85
CA VAL A 76 6.15 23.44 -22.28
C VAL A 76 6.47 24.49 -21.22
N SER A 77 7.04 24.07 -20.09
CA SER A 77 7.44 25.03 -19.04
C SER A 77 8.51 25.99 -19.56
N GLU A 78 8.56 27.21 -19.02
CA GLU A 78 9.52 28.24 -19.46
C GLU A 78 10.99 27.79 -19.34
N ASP A 79 11.29 26.92 -18.37
CA ASP A 79 12.62 26.35 -18.15
C ASP A 79 12.88 25.07 -18.96
N ILE A 80 11.92 24.61 -19.77
CA ILE A 80 11.98 23.41 -20.63
C ILE A 80 12.25 22.12 -19.81
N LYS A 81 12.01 22.15 -18.48
CA LYS A 81 12.21 21.00 -17.58
C LYS A 81 10.93 20.21 -17.32
N GLY A 82 9.82 20.57 -17.97
CA GLY A 82 8.54 19.89 -17.81
C GLY A 82 7.44 20.51 -18.66
N VAL A 83 6.20 20.24 -18.27
CA VAL A 83 5.00 20.76 -18.95
C VAL A 83 4.04 21.39 -17.95
N VAL A 84 3.32 22.41 -18.40
CA VAL A 84 2.25 23.08 -17.66
C VAL A 84 0.94 22.70 -18.31
N ALA A 85 0.11 21.95 -17.60
CA ALA A 85 -1.24 21.64 -18.01
C ALA A 85 -2.18 22.73 -17.49
N THR A 86 -2.89 23.40 -18.40
CA THR A 86 -4.02 24.25 -18.05
C THR A 86 -5.26 23.38 -17.95
N ILE A 87 -5.85 23.34 -16.76
CA ILE A 87 -6.96 22.45 -16.41
C ILE A 87 -8.17 23.29 -16.04
N GLU A 88 -9.32 22.97 -16.64
CA GLU A 88 -10.62 23.49 -16.22
C GLU A 88 -11.23 22.50 -15.22
N MET A 89 -11.32 22.93 -13.96
CA MET A 89 -11.95 22.18 -12.88
C MET A 89 -13.42 22.57 -12.77
N ASP A 90 -14.27 21.65 -12.31
CA ASP A 90 -15.67 21.95 -12.05
C ASP A 90 -15.81 23.03 -10.97
N LYS A 91 -16.84 23.87 -11.09
CA LYS A 91 -17.11 24.98 -10.16
C LYS A 91 -17.21 24.51 -8.71
N GLU A 92 -17.73 23.31 -8.47
CA GLU A 92 -17.89 22.72 -7.15
C GLU A 92 -16.55 22.39 -6.47
N ALA A 93 -15.51 22.13 -7.27
CA ALA A 93 -14.16 21.86 -6.78
C ALA A 93 -13.47 23.12 -6.24
N ARG A 94 -13.96 24.33 -6.55
CA ARG A 94 -13.33 25.62 -6.21
C ARG A 94 -12.94 25.74 -4.73
N GLN A 95 -13.82 25.36 -3.82
CA GLN A 95 -13.57 25.43 -2.37
C GLN A 95 -12.52 24.43 -1.87
N TYR A 96 -12.17 23.46 -2.71
CA TYR A 96 -11.20 22.40 -2.44
C TYR A 96 -9.90 22.54 -3.22
N LEU A 97 -9.70 23.66 -3.92
CA LEU A 97 -8.44 24.01 -4.59
C LEU A 97 -7.61 24.89 -3.65
N SER A 98 -7.07 24.31 -2.57
CA SER A 98 -6.21 25.03 -1.62
C SER A 98 -4.75 24.64 -1.79
N LYS A 99 -3.84 25.31 -1.08
CA LYS A 99 -2.41 24.92 -1.04
C LYS A 99 -2.16 23.47 -0.63
N GLY A 100 -3.10 22.83 0.08
CA GLY A 100 -3.01 21.43 0.48
C GLY A 100 -3.44 20.45 -0.61
N THR A 101 -4.02 20.92 -1.71
CA THR A 101 -4.55 20.09 -2.79
C THR A 101 -3.42 19.52 -3.64
N ARG A 102 -3.48 18.21 -3.90
CA ARG A 102 -2.39 17.46 -4.53
C ARG A 102 -2.89 16.87 -5.83
N PHE A 103 -2.07 16.94 -6.88
CA PHE A 103 -2.33 16.33 -8.18
C PHE A 103 -1.22 15.36 -8.53
N TRP A 104 -1.53 14.27 -9.21
CA TRP A 104 -0.52 13.36 -9.76
C TRP A 104 -1.04 12.69 -11.03
N LEU A 105 -0.11 12.30 -11.92
CA LEU A 105 -0.46 11.57 -13.13
C LEU A 105 -0.60 10.07 -12.81
N VAL A 106 -1.72 9.48 -13.19
CA VAL A 106 -1.93 8.03 -13.14
C VAL A 106 -1.69 7.44 -14.52
N LYS A 107 -0.72 6.53 -14.58
CA LYS A 107 -0.30 5.82 -15.79
C LYS A 107 -0.31 4.31 -15.55
N PRO A 108 -0.49 3.49 -16.60
CA PRO A 108 -0.49 2.04 -16.43
C PRO A 108 0.88 1.60 -15.91
N ARG A 109 0.88 0.75 -14.88
CA ARG A 109 2.11 0.18 -14.31
C ARG A 109 2.03 -1.32 -14.38
N VAL A 110 3.07 -1.90 -14.94
CA VAL A 110 3.32 -3.35 -14.89
C VAL A 110 4.33 -3.57 -13.78
N SER A 111 3.93 -4.32 -12.77
CA SER A 111 4.85 -4.82 -11.76
C SER A 111 4.82 -6.34 -11.76
N LEU A 112 5.77 -6.95 -11.06
CA LEU A 112 5.70 -8.38 -10.76
C LEU A 112 4.39 -8.70 -10.05
N ALA A 113 3.87 -7.74 -9.27
CA ALA A 113 2.66 -7.93 -8.48
C ALA A 113 1.33 -7.95 -9.27
N GLY A 114 1.39 -7.65 -10.56
CA GLY A 114 0.21 -7.53 -11.41
C GLY A 114 0.24 -6.23 -12.20
N VAL A 115 -0.88 -5.93 -12.86
CA VAL A 115 -1.03 -4.71 -13.66
C VAL A 115 -2.02 -3.79 -12.98
N THR A 116 -1.58 -2.56 -12.67
CA THR A 116 -2.45 -1.51 -12.11
C THR A 116 -2.67 -0.43 -13.17
N GLY A 117 -3.80 0.28 -13.09
CA GLY A 117 -4.13 1.30 -14.07
C GLY A 117 -4.54 0.73 -15.43
N LEU A 118 -5.02 -0.52 -15.52
CA LEU A 118 -5.48 -1.11 -16.79
C LEU A 118 -6.64 -0.33 -17.40
N GLU A 119 -7.44 0.36 -16.60
CA GLU A 119 -8.48 1.27 -17.06
C GLU A 119 -7.90 2.33 -18.03
N THR A 120 -6.65 2.73 -17.83
CA THR A 120 -5.95 3.71 -18.67
C THR A 120 -5.54 3.17 -20.04
N LEU A 121 -5.56 1.85 -20.26
CA LEU A 121 -5.32 1.29 -21.60
C LEU A 121 -6.47 1.62 -22.56
N VAL A 122 -7.68 1.76 -22.03
CA VAL A 122 -8.87 2.10 -22.83
C VAL A 122 -9.13 3.60 -22.81
N SER A 123 -9.11 4.24 -21.64
CA SER A 123 -9.43 5.67 -21.49
C SER A 123 -8.24 6.61 -21.68
N GLY A 124 -7.01 6.11 -21.63
CA GLY A 124 -5.78 6.91 -21.58
C GLY A 124 -5.36 7.27 -20.15
N VAL A 125 -4.20 7.91 -20.02
CA VAL A 125 -3.74 8.44 -18.72
C VAL A 125 -4.68 9.53 -18.20
N TYR A 126 -4.82 9.62 -16.88
CA TYR A 126 -5.63 10.63 -16.22
C TYR A 126 -4.87 11.29 -15.07
N ILE A 127 -5.32 12.47 -14.67
CA ILE A 127 -4.77 13.20 -13.52
C ILE A 127 -5.64 12.87 -12.32
N ALA A 128 -5.07 12.33 -11.25
CA ALA A 128 -5.79 12.17 -10.01
C ALA A 128 -5.60 13.41 -9.12
N VAL A 129 -6.63 13.74 -8.35
CA VAL A 129 -6.61 14.84 -7.37
C VAL A 129 -6.94 14.34 -5.97
N ASP A 130 -6.23 14.88 -4.98
CA ASP A 130 -6.60 14.80 -3.57
C ASP A 130 -6.98 16.21 -3.06
N PRO A 131 -8.29 16.53 -3.07
CA PRO A 131 -8.81 17.85 -2.77
C PRO A 131 -8.76 18.17 -1.26
N VAL A 132 -8.24 19.36 -0.92
CA VAL A 132 -8.23 19.85 0.46
C VAL A 132 -8.99 21.17 0.53
N LYS A 133 -10.02 21.22 1.40
CA LYS A 133 -10.77 22.45 1.66
C LYS A 133 -9.87 23.49 2.31
N GLY A 134 -9.89 24.73 1.83
CA GLY A 134 -9.10 25.82 2.40
C GLY A 134 -9.75 27.18 2.22
N GLU A 135 -9.25 28.17 2.95
CA GLU A 135 -9.80 29.54 2.94
C GLU A 135 -9.44 30.32 1.68
N LYS A 136 -8.30 30.01 1.07
CA LYS A 136 -7.80 30.66 -0.15
C LYS A 136 -7.72 29.64 -1.29
N GLU A 137 -8.28 30.05 -2.42
CA GLU A 137 -8.15 29.35 -3.68
C GLU A 137 -6.72 29.51 -4.21
N GLU A 138 -6.09 28.39 -4.54
CA GLU A 138 -4.81 28.30 -5.22
C GLU A 138 -5.07 27.93 -6.69
N ARG A 139 -4.31 28.54 -7.60
CA ARG A 139 -4.45 28.29 -9.04
C ARG A 139 -3.23 27.64 -9.65
N ASN A 140 -2.10 27.65 -8.94
CA ASN A 140 -0.85 27.12 -9.44
C ASN A 140 -0.42 25.94 -8.57
N PHE A 141 -0.25 24.78 -9.19
CA PHE A 141 0.10 23.55 -8.50
C PHE A 141 1.32 22.91 -9.14
N THR A 142 2.07 22.14 -8.34
CA THR A 142 3.09 21.23 -8.82
C THR A 142 2.61 19.81 -8.56
N ALA A 143 2.58 18.99 -9.60
CA ALA A 143 2.16 17.61 -9.48
C ALA A 143 3.18 16.78 -8.71
N LEU A 144 2.69 15.82 -7.93
CA LEU A 144 3.52 14.83 -7.26
C LEU A 144 4.03 13.82 -8.29
N LYS A 145 5.27 13.36 -8.09
CA LYS A 145 5.88 12.31 -8.92
C LYS A 145 5.18 10.95 -8.77
N GLN A 146 4.61 10.71 -7.59
CA GLN A 146 3.97 9.46 -7.22
C GLN A 146 2.69 9.75 -6.41
N PRO A 147 1.72 8.83 -6.41
CA PRO A 147 0.52 8.97 -5.59
C PRO A 147 0.90 9.21 -4.12
N PRO A 148 0.19 10.11 -3.41
CA PRO A 148 0.43 10.29 -2.00
C PRO A 148 0.18 8.98 -1.26
N PRO A 149 0.94 8.68 -0.19
CA PRO A 149 0.66 7.52 0.64
C PRO A 149 -0.77 7.61 1.19
N LEU A 150 -1.41 6.43 1.35
CA LEU A 150 -2.72 6.33 1.99
C LEU A 150 -2.70 7.07 3.33
N SER A 151 -3.74 7.87 3.57
CA SER A 151 -3.85 8.65 4.81
C SER A 151 -3.82 7.74 6.04
N ASP A 152 -3.11 8.15 7.09
CA ASP A 152 -3.18 7.49 8.41
C ASP A 152 -4.57 7.65 9.05
N ARG A 153 -5.42 8.54 8.52
CA ARG A 153 -6.81 8.72 8.97
C ARG A 153 -7.78 7.71 8.37
N LEU A 154 -7.34 6.86 7.43
CA LEU A 154 -8.20 5.79 6.94
C LEU A 154 -8.56 4.87 8.12
N PRO A 155 -9.84 4.51 8.32
CA PRO A 155 -10.20 3.48 9.28
C PRO A 155 -9.44 2.18 9.01
N GLY A 156 -9.09 1.46 10.07
CA GLY A 156 -8.40 0.18 9.99
C GLY A 156 -7.12 0.17 10.81
N LEU A 157 -6.33 -0.88 10.64
CA LEU A 157 -5.11 -1.09 11.38
C LEU A 157 -3.91 -0.67 10.52
N HIS A 158 -3.11 0.25 11.04
CA HIS A 158 -1.87 0.70 10.39
C HIS A 158 -0.68 0.14 11.16
N LEU A 159 0.22 -0.54 10.45
CA LEU A 159 1.36 -1.24 11.02
C LEU A 159 2.65 -0.83 10.34
N THR A 160 3.76 -0.98 11.06
CA THR A 160 5.11 -0.88 10.48
C THR A 160 5.74 -2.26 10.48
N LEU A 161 6.21 -2.70 9.32
CA LEU A 161 7.00 -3.91 9.17
C LEU A 161 8.47 -3.52 8.93
N LYS A 162 9.40 -4.27 9.51
CA LYS A 162 10.84 -4.09 9.35
C LYS A 162 11.44 -5.25 8.58
N ALA A 163 12.21 -4.95 7.54
CA ALA A 163 12.88 -5.91 6.68
C ALA A 163 14.33 -5.50 6.41
N ASP A 164 15.20 -6.47 6.12
CA ASP A 164 16.58 -6.21 5.71
C ASP A 164 16.67 -5.71 4.25
N ARG A 165 15.62 -5.95 3.45
CA ARG A 165 15.49 -5.55 2.04
C ARG A 165 14.02 -5.41 1.64
N LEU A 166 13.73 -4.62 0.61
CA LEU A 166 12.35 -4.36 0.16
C LEU A 166 11.79 -5.54 -0.64
N GLY A 167 12.65 -6.28 -1.34
CA GLY A 167 12.24 -7.34 -2.25
C GLY A 167 11.46 -6.80 -3.45
N SER A 168 10.39 -7.50 -3.83
CA SER A 168 9.46 -7.14 -4.91
C SER A 168 8.25 -6.33 -4.45
N LEU A 169 8.30 -5.77 -3.24
CA LEU A 169 7.20 -4.98 -2.68
C LEU A 169 7.20 -3.57 -3.27
N GLU A 170 6.01 -3.10 -3.60
CA GLU A 170 5.73 -1.76 -4.10
C GLU A 170 4.60 -1.12 -3.28
N GLN A 171 4.40 0.19 -3.47
CA GLN A 171 3.22 0.85 -2.93
C GLN A 171 1.97 0.24 -3.58
N GLY A 172 1.00 -0.18 -2.75
CA GLY A 172 -0.20 -0.88 -3.19
C GLY A 172 -0.04 -2.40 -3.28
N SER A 173 1.15 -2.97 -3.00
CA SER A 173 1.30 -4.43 -2.93
C SER A 173 0.29 -5.04 -1.94
N PRO A 174 -0.38 -6.14 -2.29
CA PRO A 174 -1.43 -6.72 -1.47
C PRO A 174 -0.89 -7.35 -0.19
N VAL A 175 -1.70 -7.31 0.86
CA VAL A 175 -1.47 -8.06 2.10
C VAL A 175 -2.54 -9.13 2.24
N PHE A 176 -2.09 -10.38 2.43
CA PHE A 176 -2.92 -11.56 2.43
C PHE A 176 -3.01 -12.22 3.82
N TYR A 177 -4.20 -12.70 4.15
CA TYR A 177 -4.43 -13.66 5.21
C TYR A 177 -5.14 -14.88 4.62
N ARG A 178 -4.55 -16.07 4.76
CA ARG A 178 -5.10 -17.32 4.16
C ARG A 178 -5.50 -17.14 2.68
N GLN A 179 -4.63 -16.50 1.89
CA GLN A 179 -4.83 -16.20 0.46
C GLN A 179 -5.93 -15.18 0.11
N ILE A 180 -6.59 -14.58 1.11
CA ILE A 180 -7.56 -13.50 0.92
C ILE A 180 -6.84 -12.16 1.10
N GLN A 181 -7.01 -11.23 0.16
CA GLN A 181 -6.48 -9.87 0.31
C GLN A 181 -7.26 -9.14 1.40
N VAL A 182 -6.55 -8.69 2.43
CA VAL A 182 -7.10 -8.04 3.61
C VAL A 182 -6.53 -6.63 3.84
N GLY A 183 -5.60 -6.20 2.99
CA GLY A 183 -4.91 -4.93 3.11
C GLY A 183 -3.91 -4.69 1.98
N GLN A 184 -3.08 -3.67 2.17
CA GLN A 184 -2.06 -3.25 1.20
C GLN A 184 -0.91 -2.46 1.82
N VAL A 185 0.23 -2.45 1.14
CA VAL A 185 1.39 -1.61 1.48
C VAL A 185 1.07 -0.14 1.17
N LYS A 186 1.20 0.74 2.16
CA LYS A 186 0.96 2.19 2.03
C LYS A 186 2.16 2.94 1.48
N SER A 187 3.35 2.61 1.99
CA SER A 187 4.62 3.22 1.66
C SER A 187 5.77 2.42 2.25
N PHE A 188 6.99 2.72 1.84
CA PHE A 188 8.20 2.20 2.44
C PHE A 188 9.27 3.28 2.45
N GLN A 189 10.20 3.19 3.40
CA GLN A 189 11.32 4.11 3.53
C GLN A 189 12.53 3.37 4.11
N LEU A 190 13.71 3.90 3.86
CA LEU A 190 14.91 3.47 4.59
C LEU A 190 14.79 3.99 6.02
N GLY A 191 15.02 3.12 7.01
CA GLY A 191 15.02 3.49 8.41
C GLY A 191 16.23 4.35 8.77
N ASP A 192 16.17 4.98 9.95
CA ASP A 192 17.21 5.90 10.43
C ASP A 192 18.59 5.23 10.58
N ASP A 193 18.60 3.90 10.75
CA ASP A 193 19.82 3.08 10.83
C ASP A 193 20.49 2.81 9.46
N GLN A 194 19.88 3.27 8.37
CA GLN A 194 20.29 3.05 6.98
C GLN A 194 20.46 1.57 6.57
N ARG A 195 19.93 0.64 7.36
CA ARG A 195 20.06 -0.81 7.14
C ARG A 195 18.71 -1.49 7.07
N THR A 196 17.78 -1.04 7.89
CA THR A 196 16.42 -1.59 7.95
C THR A 196 15.52 -0.80 7.01
N ILE A 197 14.62 -1.50 6.33
CA ILE A 197 13.55 -0.87 5.55
C ILE A 197 12.27 -0.93 6.37
N GLU A 198 11.64 0.22 6.55
CA GLU A 198 10.37 0.37 7.23
C GLU A 198 9.25 0.41 6.20
N ILE A 199 8.36 -0.58 6.26
CA ILE A 199 7.24 -0.77 5.34
C ILE A 199 5.96 -0.49 6.11
N LYS A 200 5.24 0.57 5.73
CA LYS A 200 3.95 0.91 6.32
C LYS A 200 2.85 0.13 5.61
N VAL A 201 2.03 -0.57 6.38
CA VAL A 201 0.95 -1.42 5.89
C VAL A 201 -0.38 -0.95 6.47
N HIS A 202 -1.44 -1.02 5.66
CA HIS A 202 -2.82 -0.83 6.09
C HIS A 202 -3.57 -2.15 5.96
N ILE A 203 -4.26 -2.56 7.02
CA ILE A 203 -5.20 -3.67 7.06
C ILE A 203 -6.60 -3.08 7.22
N GLU A 204 -7.55 -3.58 6.43
CA GLU A 204 -8.92 -3.06 6.45
C GLU A 204 -9.60 -3.29 7.82
N PRO A 205 -10.55 -2.42 8.22
CA PRO A 205 -11.22 -2.51 9.51
C PRO A 205 -11.82 -3.90 9.83
N ALA A 206 -12.40 -4.55 8.82
CA ALA A 206 -13.02 -5.86 8.96
C ALA A 206 -12.03 -6.99 9.30
N TYR A 207 -10.74 -6.76 9.08
CA TYR A 207 -9.67 -7.74 9.25
C TYR A 207 -8.64 -7.33 10.31
N ALA A 208 -8.81 -6.18 10.96
CA ALA A 208 -7.87 -5.64 11.95
C ALA A 208 -7.58 -6.64 13.08
N ASP A 209 -8.61 -7.35 13.56
CA ASP A 209 -8.52 -8.32 14.66
C ASP A 209 -7.77 -9.61 14.31
N LEU A 210 -7.45 -9.83 13.03
CA LEU A 210 -6.63 -10.96 12.58
C LEU A 210 -5.16 -10.78 12.97
N VAL A 211 -4.71 -9.53 13.10
CA VAL A 211 -3.34 -9.22 13.52
C VAL A 211 -3.27 -9.14 15.04
N ARG A 212 -2.46 -10.04 15.60
CA ARG A 212 -2.23 -10.19 17.04
C ARG A 212 -0.75 -10.01 17.34
N LYS A 213 -0.41 -9.90 18.63
CA LYS A 213 0.97 -9.71 19.10
C LYS A 213 1.97 -10.70 18.48
N HIS A 214 1.55 -11.94 18.23
CA HIS A 214 2.40 -13.02 17.71
C HIS A 214 2.15 -13.35 16.24
N THR A 215 1.52 -12.44 15.50
CA THR A 215 1.41 -12.56 14.05
C THR A 215 2.80 -12.48 13.42
N ARG A 216 3.07 -13.37 12.46
CA ARG A 216 4.29 -13.31 11.65
C ARG A 216 3.94 -12.93 10.23
N PHE A 217 4.70 -11.99 9.67
CA PHE A 217 4.57 -11.51 8.30
C PHE A 217 5.72 -12.04 7.46
N TRP A 218 5.45 -12.59 6.29
CA TRP A 218 6.49 -12.98 5.34
C TRP A 218 6.21 -12.44 3.96
N ASN A 219 7.27 -12.30 3.17
CA ASN A 219 7.13 -12.02 1.75
C ASN A 219 6.50 -13.24 1.06
N ALA A 220 5.34 -13.06 0.44
CA ALA A 220 4.64 -14.09 -0.30
C ALA A 220 5.18 -14.23 -1.75
N SER A 221 6.12 -13.35 -2.14
CA SER A 221 6.76 -13.34 -3.44
C SER A 221 8.00 -14.22 -3.42
N GLY A 222 8.11 -15.12 -4.39
CA GLY A 222 9.36 -15.83 -4.68
C GLY A 222 9.21 -17.34 -4.74
N ILE A 223 10.04 -17.93 -5.60
CA ILE A 223 10.27 -19.38 -5.63
C ILE A 223 11.36 -19.64 -4.59
N SER A 224 11.03 -20.25 -3.45
CA SER A 224 12.04 -20.78 -2.53
C SER A 224 12.46 -22.17 -3.02
N ILE A 225 13.66 -22.27 -3.59
CA ILE A 225 14.28 -23.57 -3.91
C ILE A 225 15.23 -23.91 -2.76
N SER A 226 14.80 -24.80 -1.86
CA SER A 226 15.70 -25.43 -0.90
C SER A 226 16.19 -26.77 -1.48
N GLY A 227 17.49 -26.87 -1.71
CA GLY A 227 18.15 -28.09 -2.18
C GLY A 227 19.09 -28.64 -1.11
N GLY A 228 18.78 -29.82 -0.57
CA GLY A 228 19.68 -30.61 0.27
C GLY A 228 20.01 -31.95 -0.41
N LEU A 229 21.09 -32.60 0.00
CA LEU A 229 21.54 -33.90 -0.53
C LEU A 229 20.52 -35.06 -0.32
N SER A 230 19.39 -34.80 0.36
CA SER A 230 18.33 -35.76 0.71
C SER A 230 17.05 -35.65 -0.13
N GLY A 231 17.02 -34.81 -1.18
CA GLY A 231 15.93 -34.76 -2.16
C GLY A 231 15.19 -33.42 -2.22
N PHE A 232 14.51 -33.19 -3.35
CA PHE A 232 13.77 -31.96 -3.63
C PHE A 232 12.37 -32.00 -3.00
N LYS A 233 12.06 -31.03 -2.11
CA LYS A 233 10.69 -30.84 -1.60
C LYS A 233 10.03 -29.69 -2.36
N VAL A 234 9.26 -30.03 -3.40
CA VAL A 234 8.50 -29.04 -4.18
C VAL A 234 7.11 -28.88 -3.55
N ARG A 235 6.88 -27.77 -2.83
CA ARG A 235 5.52 -27.38 -2.43
C ARG A 235 4.86 -26.66 -3.61
N SER A 236 3.86 -27.29 -4.22
CA SER A 236 3.16 -26.81 -5.42
C SER A 236 1.85 -26.04 -5.11
N GLU A 237 1.64 -25.61 -3.86
CA GLU A 237 0.40 -24.93 -3.47
C GLU A 237 0.37 -23.50 -4.07
N SER A 238 -0.35 -23.40 -5.18
CA SER A 238 -0.80 -22.20 -5.90
C SER A 238 0.30 -21.30 -6.50
N LEU A 239 0.77 -21.68 -7.69
CA LEU A 239 1.60 -20.85 -8.58
C LEU A 239 0.96 -19.51 -8.97
N LEU A 240 -0.36 -19.35 -8.84
CA LEU A 240 -1.06 -18.10 -9.18
C LEU A 240 -0.91 -17.02 -8.09
N THR A 241 -0.73 -17.40 -6.81
CA THR A 241 -0.49 -16.45 -5.71
C THR A 241 0.98 -16.05 -5.56
N LEU A 242 1.90 -16.84 -6.10
CA LEU A 242 3.35 -16.58 -6.03
C LEU A 242 3.85 -15.55 -7.06
N ALA A 243 3.12 -15.37 -8.17
CA ALA A 243 3.51 -14.43 -9.22
C ALA A 243 3.24 -12.97 -8.82
N ALA A 244 2.07 -12.71 -8.21
CA ALA A 244 1.58 -11.36 -7.89
C ALA A 244 2.24 -10.71 -6.66
N GLY A 245 3.26 -11.33 -6.07
CA GLY A 245 3.99 -10.82 -4.92
C GLY A 245 3.11 -10.29 -3.76
N GLY A 246 3.75 -9.64 -2.80
CA GLY A 246 3.06 -9.06 -1.64
C GLY A 246 3.45 -9.69 -0.31
N ILE A 247 2.64 -9.44 0.70
CA ILE A 247 2.92 -9.83 2.09
C ILE A 247 1.83 -10.79 2.54
N ALA A 248 2.20 -11.90 3.17
CA ALA A 248 1.25 -12.77 3.82
C ALA A 248 1.52 -12.81 5.32
N PHE A 249 0.49 -13.07 6.11
CA PHE A 249 0.66 -13.26 7.54
C PHE A 249 -0.21 -14.39 8.09
N ALA A 250 0.22 -14.91 9.23
CA ALA A 250 -0.54 -15.83 10.04
C ALA A 250 -0.21 -15.62 11.52
N THR A 251 -1.21 -15.89 12.34
CA THR A 251 -1.05 -16.11 13.78
C THR A 251 -1.07 -17.61 13.99
N SER A 252 -0.09 -18.17 14.70
CA SER A 252 -0.04 -19.62 14.95
C SER A 252 -1.31 -20.09 15.63
N ASP A 253 -1.92 -21.18 15.13
CA ASP A 253 -3.13 -21.78 15.73
C ASP A 253 -2.91 -22.23 17.19
N SER A 254 -1.66 -22.49 17.57
CA SER A 254 -1.27 -22.80 18.96
C SER A 254 -1.34 -21.59 19.91
N ARG A 255 -1.58 -20.39 19.39
CA ARG A 255 -1.70 -19.13 20.15
C ARG A 255 -3.06 -18.46 19.92
N GLY A 256 -4.15 -19.23 19.97
CA GLY A 256 -5.52 -18.73 19.87
C GLY A 256 -5.82 -17.55 20.83
N ASP A 257 -5.20 -17.55 22.01
CA ASP A 257 -5.32 -16.50 23.04
C ASP A 257 -4.29 -15.37 22.89
N SER A 258 -3.61 -15.25 21.74
CA SER A 258 -2.65 -14.18 21.53
C SER A 258 -3.32 -12.81 21.74
N PRO A 259 -2.76 -11.92 22.57
CA PRO A 259 -3.39 -10.64 22.85
C PRO A 259 -3.46 -9.77 21.57
N PRO A 260 -4.38 -8.79 21.54
CA PRO A 260 -4.42 -7.78 20.49
C PRO A 260 -3.04 -7.15 20.29
N THR A 261 -2.69 -6.86 19.05
CA THR A 261 -1.42 -6.18 18.78
C THR A 261 -1.47 -4.73 19.25
N ASP A 262 -0.30 -4.22 19.66
CA ASP A 262 -0.06 -2.79 19.77
C ASP A 262 0.38 -2.26 18.39
N PRO A 263 -0.40 -1.40 17.72
CA PRO A 263 -0.08 -0.92 16.38
C PRO A 263 1.22 -0.09 16.31
N SER A 264 1.69 0.43 17.44
CA SER A 264 2.93 1.22 17.51
C SER A 264 4.19 0.36 17.43
N LYS A 265 4.08 -0.95 17.68
CA LYS A 265 5.22 -1.87 17.69
C LYS A 265 5.47 -2.42 16.28
N PRO A 266 6.71 -2.33 15.77
CA PRO A 266 7.01 -2.87 14.45
C PRO A 266 7.03 -4.40 14.48
N PHE A 267 6.55 -5.03 13.41
CA PHE A 267 6.72 -6.46 13.17
C PHE A 267 7.93 -6.72 12.27
N ARG A 268 8.52 -7.91 12.34
CA ARG A 268 9.50 -8.36 11.34
C ARG A 268 8.77 -8.90 10.11
N LEU A 269 9.23 -8.48 8.93
CA LEU A 269 8.91 -9.13 7.66
C LEU A 269 10.00 -10.16 7.35
N TYR A 270 9.64 -11.44 7.34
CA TYR A 270 10.53 -12.54 6.99
C TYR A 270 10.65 -12.67 5.46
N ASP A 271 11.79 -13.20 5.00
CA ASP A 271 12.07 -13.38 3.57
C ASP A 271 11.08 -14.34 2.88
N ASP A 272 10.60 -15.36 3.58
CA ASP A 272 9.65 -16.34 3.06
C ASP A 272 8.88 -17.04 4.20
N TYR A 273 7.96 -17.94 3.84
CA TYR A 273 7.17 -18.71 4.78
C TYR A 273 8.04 -19.58 5.70
N ASP A 274 9.06 -20.27 5.17
CA ASP A 274 9.90 -21.17 5.95
C ASP A 274 10.73 -20.39 6.99
N ALA A 275 11.20 -19.18 6.63
CA ALA A 275 11.86 -18.25 7.54
C ALA A 275 10.93 -17.69 8.61
N ALA A 276 9.65 -17.45 8.30
CA ALA A 276 8.65 -17.09 9.29
C ALA A 276 8.26 -18.27 10.20
N GLN A 277 8.33 -19.50 9.71
CA GLN A 277 8.14 -20.70 10.53
C GLN A 277 9.40 -21.09 11.31
N ALA A 278 10.57 -20.55 10.94
CA ALA A 278 11.79 -20.79 11.68
C ALA A 278 11.57 -20.39 13.13
N GLY A 279 11.74 -21.37 14.02
CA GLY A 279 11.50 -21.24 15.45
C GLY A 279 12.29 -20.10 16.10
N LEU A 280 11.98 -19.82 17.37
CA LEU A 280 12.74 -18.90 18.21
C LEU A 280 14.23 -19.24 18.15
N ARG A 281 15.04 -18.28 17.73
CA ARG A 281 16.49 -18.44 17.67
C ARG A 281 17.06 -18.28 19.06
N VAL A 282 17.60 -19.36 19.61
CA VAL A 282 18.31 -19.35 20.91
C VAL A 282 19.78 -19.60 20.64
N LYS A 283 20.64 -18.70 21.12
CA LYS A 283 22.09 -18.88 21.06
C LYS A 283 22.56 -19.50 22.36
N LEU A 284 23.12 -20.71 22.29
CA LEU A 284 23.64 -21.42 23.44
C LEU A 284 25.17 -21.45 23.36
N LYS A 285 25.83 -20.89 24.36
CA LYS A 285 27.29 -21.03 24.50
C LYS A 285 27.60 -22.34 25.20
N MET A 286 28.47 -23.15 24.60
CA MET A 286 28.80 -24.50 25.05
C MET A 286 30.31 -24.70 25.05
N ASN A 287 30.83 -25.45 26.03
CA ASN A 287 32.24 -25.81 26.09
C ASN A 287 32.51 -27.18 25.44
N ASP A 288 31.48 -28.02 25.31
CA ASP A 288 31.54 -29.32 24.64
C ASP A 288 30.37 -29.42 23.65
N VAL A 289 30.72 -29.65 22.39
CA VAL A 289 29.76 -29.88 21.29
C VAL A 289 29.82 -31.31 20.75
N SER A 290 30.55 -32.19 21.43
CA SER A 290 30.70 -33.59 21.03
C SER A 290 29.35 -34.30 21.02
N GLY A 291 29.01 -34.88 19.87
CA GLY A 291 27.74 -35.59 19.66
C GLY A 291 26.57 -34.71 19.24
N ILE A 292 26.81 -33.41 19.00
CA ILE A 292 25.81 -32.50 18.43
C ILE A 292 26.05 -32.39 16.91
N ASP A 293 25.05 -32.76 16.12
CA ASP A 293 25.05 -32.70 14.67
C ASP A 293 24.08 -31.61 14.20
N PRO A 294 24.58 -30.49 13.64
CA PRO A 294 23.76 -29.42 13.09
C PRO A 294 22.74 -29.94 12.07
N GLY A 295 21.47 -29.56 12.26
CA GLY A 295 20.36 -29.98 11.42
C GLY A 295 19.76 -31.35 11.79
N ARG A 296 20.36 -32.09 12.74
CA ARG A 296 19.87 -33.41 13.16
C ARG A 296 19.61 -33.52 14.65
N THR A 297 20.42 -32.90 15.49
CA THR A 297 20.23 -33.00 16.94
C THR A 297 18.97 -32.23 17.38
N PRO A 298 17.95 -32.91 17.92
CA PRO A 298 16.74 -32.26 18.40
C PRO A 298 17.00 -31.60 19.76
N VAL A 299 16.25 -30.55 20.05
CA VAL A 299 16.12 -30.06 21.43
C VAL A 299 14.85 -30.67 22.00
N MET A 300 15.00 -31.43 23.09
CA MET A 300 13.91 -32.20 23.69
C MET A 300 13.46 -31.55 24.99
N PHE A 301 12.16 -31.55 25.24
CA PHE A 301 11.57 -31.18 26.52
C PHE A 301 10.46 -32.18 26.86
N ASN A 302 10.58 -32.85 28.02
CA ASN A 302 9.66 -33.90 28.47
C ASN A 302 9.37 -34.98 27.41
N GLY A 303 10.40 -35.43 26.68
CA GLY A 303 10.26 -36.46 25.63
C GLY A 303 9.66 -35.96 24.32
N VAL A 304 9.34 -34.66 24.21
CA VAL A 304 8.82 -34.05 22.98
C VAL A 304 9.91 -33.19 22.34
N GLN A 305 10.07 -33.30 21.02
CA GLN A 305 10.94 -32.41 20.27
C GLN A 305 10.35 -30.99 20.25
N VAL A 306 11.08 -30.05 20.84
CA VAL A 306 10.75 -28.63 20.92
C VAL A 306 11.75 -27.73 20.21
N GLY A 307 12.73 -28.29 19.51
CA GLY A 307 13.65 -27.52 18.71
C GLY A 307 14.62 -28.38 17.92
N LEU A 308 15.54 -27.71 17.22
CA LEU A 308 16.59 -28.34 16.44
C LEU A 308 17.84 -27.45 16.46
N VAL A 309 19.02 -28.05 16.65
CA VAL A 309 20.28 -27.34 16.44
C VAL A 309 20.43 -27.02 14.94
N LYS A 310 20.69 -25.76 14.58
CA LYS A 310 20.81 -25.31 13.18
C LYS A 310 22.26 -25.16 12.74
N SER A 311 23.09 -24.54 13.57
CA SER A 311 24.51 -24.32 13.31
C SER A 311 25.29 -24.33 14.61
N ILE A 312 26.58 -24.59 14.51
CA ILE A 312 27.55 -24.50 15.61
C ILE A 312 28.74 -23.72 15.07
N ASP A 313 29.01 -22.57 15.67
CA ASP A 313 30.15 -21.74 15.35
C ASP A 313 31.17 -21.83 16.48
N MET A 314 32.39 -22.27 16.17
CA MET A 314 33.46 -22.40 17.15
C MET A 314 34.17 -21.06 17.34
N ASP A 315 34.48 -20.69 18.58
CA ASP A 315 35.26 -19.50 18.87
C ASP A 315 36.69 -19.65 18.32
N LYS A 316 37.36 -18.52 18.06
CA LYS A 316 38.68 -18.49 17.39
C LYS A 316 39.76 -19.29 18.14
N ASP A 317 39.61 -19.44 19.44
CA ASP A 317 40.51 -20.16 20.33
C ASP A 317 40.10 -21.61 20.55
N TYR A 318 39.01 -22.07 19.92
CA TYR A 318 38.44 -23.41 20.02
C TYR A 318 38.08 -23.83 21.45
N SER A 319 38.00 -22.89 22.40
CA SER A 319 37.70 -23.18 23.81
C SER A 319 36.21 -23.29 24.10
N SER A 320 35.39 -22.63 23.28
CA SER A 320 33.94 -22.70 23.33
C SER A 320 33.33 -22.64 21.93
N ALA A 321 32.06 -23.01 21.84
CA ALA A 321 31.25 -22.88 20.64
C ALA A 321 29.92 -22.21 20.97
N THR A 322 29.35 -21.54 19.98
CA THR A 322 27.99 -20.99 20.02
C THR A 322 27.11 -21.83 19.11
N ALA A 323 26.14 -22.54 19.68
CA ALA A 323 25.12 -23.27 18.94
C ALA A 323 23.89 -22.37 18.72
N ASP A 324 23.45 -22.24 17.47
CA ASP A 324 22.18 -21.60 17.13
C ASP A 324 21.08 -22.66 17.09
N LEU A 325 20.12 -22.56 18.00
CA LEU A 325 18.95 -23.43 18.10
C LEU A 325 17.75 -22.76 17.44
N ALA A 326 16.97 -23.52 16.66
CA ALA A 326 15.63 -23.12 16.24
C ALA A 326 14.60 -23.84 17.12
N MET A 327 14.03 -23.11 18.08
CA MET A 327 13.11 -23.63 19.08
C MET A 327 11.65 -23.36 18.68
N ASP A 328 10.75 -24.29 18.96
CA ASP A 328 9.33 -24.13 18.73
C ASP A 328 8.81 -22.88 19.46
N PRO A 329 8.06 -21.98 18.80
CA PRO A 329 7.49 -20.81 19.46
C PRO A 329 6.69 -21.14 20.72
N ARG A 330 6.11 -22.35 20.85
CA ARG A 330 5.35 -22.77 22.04
C ARG A 330 6.19 -22.80 23.32
N VAL A 331 7.52 -22.85 23.23
CA VAL A 331 8.40 -22.83 24.40
C VAL A 331 8.92 -21.44 24.76
N GLU A 332 8.44 -20.36 24.13
CA GLU A 332 8.91 -18.98 24.41
C GLU A 332 8.86 -18.63 25.90
N ASP A 333 7.72 -18.90 26.54
CA ASP A 333 7.50 -18.59 27.95
C ASP A 333 8.34 -19.46 28.91
N MET A 334 9.03 -20.47 28.37
CA MET A 334 9.96 -21.34 29.10
C MET A 334 11.42 -20.96 28.88
N LEU A 335 11.72 -20.06 27.93
CA LEU A 335 13.06 -19.56 27.65
C LEU A 335 13.34 -18.32 28.50
N LEU A 336 13.36 -18.50 29.82
CA LEU A 336 13.54 -17.44 30.81
C LEU A 336 14.97 -17.46 31.37
N GLU A 337 15.28 -16.45 32.18
CA GLU A 337 16.52 -16.42 32.96
C GLU A 337 16.55 -17.62 33.93
N GLY A 338 17.62 -18.43 33.85
CA GLY A 338 17.77 -19.67 34.62
C GLY A 338 17.32 -20.94 33.89
N THR A 339 16.80 -20.87 32.66
CA THR A 339 16.54 -22.07 31.86
C THR A 339 17.85 -22.76 31.48
N GLU A 340 17.99 -24.02 31.89
CA GLU A 340 19.18 -24.82 31.65
C GLU A 340 19.04 -25.71 30.41
N PHE A 341 20.15 -25.86 29.67
CA PHE A 341 20.28 -26.77 28.55
C PHE A 341 21.43 -27.74 28.83
N TRP A 342 21.21 -29.03 28.62
CA TRP A 342 22.25 -30.04 28.76
C TRP A 342 22.16 -31.06 27.62
N THR A 343 23.29 -31.70 27.33
CA THR A 343 23.35 -32.79 26.35
C THR A 343 23.17 -34.13 27.07
N VAL A 344 22.34 -35.00 26.49
CA VAL A 344 22.19 -36.38 26.94
C VAL A 344 23.01 -37.25 26.00
N LYS A 345 24.08 -37.87 26.52
CA LYS A 345 24.89 -38.82 25.74
C LYS A 345 24.36 -40.23 26.00
N PRO A 346 24.06 -41.03 24.97
CA PRO A 346 23.66 -42.42 25.16
C PRO A 346 24.75 -43.17 25.90
N SER A 347 24.37 -43.93 26.94
CA SER A 347 25.30 -44.80 27.67
C SER A 347 24.81 -46.24 27.60
N ILE A 348 25.71 -47.15 27.22
CA ILE A 348 25.45 -48.59 27.22
C ILE A 348 26.12 -49.15 28.46
N SER A 349 25.34 -49.74 29.35
CA SER A 349 25.83 -50.41 30.55
C SER A 349 25.29 -51.84 30.62
N LEU A 350 25.87 -52.67 31.47
CA LEU A 350 25.36 -54.02 31.78
C LEU A 350 23.93 -54.00 32.36
N ALA A 351 23.46 -52.85 32.85
CA ALA A 351 22.11 -52.66 33.37
C ALA A 351 21.09 -52.21 32.30
N GLY A 352 21.52 -52.00 31.05
CA GLY A 352 20.67 -51.54 29.95
C GLY A 352 21.28 -50.35 29.19
N ILE A 353 20.56 -49.91 28.16
CA ILE A 353 20.93 -48.73 27.36
C ILE A 353 20.08 -47.54 27.83
N THR A 354 20.73 -46.42 28.15
CA THR A 354 20.06 -45.17 28.54
C THR A 354 20.40 -44.06 27.54
N GLY A 355 19.48 -43.13 27.30
CA GLY A 355 19.71 -41.97 26.41
C GLY A 355 19.67 -42.27 24.91
N LEU A 356 18.97 -43.32 24.48
CA LEU A 356 18.72 -43.65 23.06
C LEU A 356 17.49 -42.94 22.45
N GLU A 357 16.72 -42.21 23.27
CA GLU A 357 15.44 -41.59 22.89
C GLU A 357 15.58 -40.14 22.42
#